data_AF-A0ABD0QPX6-F1
#
_entry.id   AF-A0ABD0QPX6-F1
#
_cell.length_a   1.000
_cell.length_b   1.000
_cell.length_c   1.000
_cell.angle_alpha   90.00
_cell.angle_beta   90.00
_cell.angle_gamma   90.00
#
_symmetry.space_group_name_H-M   'P 1'
#
loop_
_entity.id
_entity.type
_entity.pdbx_description
1 polymer ?
#
loop_
_entity_poly.entity_id
_entity_poly.type
_entity_poly.pdbx_seq_one_letter_code
_entity_poly.pdbx_strand_id
1 'polypeptide(L)' 'YRRIVESDVGDSFYIRTHFEYEKESPYGLSFNKGEVFRVVDTLYNGKLGSWLAIRIGKNHQEVERGIIPNKN' A
#
# COMPACT_ATOMS: atom_id res chain seq x y z
N TYR A 1 -14.36 11.05 -15.81
CA TYR A 1 -13.23 10.36 -16.46
C TYR A 1 -11.92 11.13 -16.35
N ARG A 2 -11.80 12.36 -16.89
CA ARG A 2 -10.56 13.17 -16.83
C ARG A 2 -9.93 13.29 -15.43
N ARG A 3 -10.75 13.63 -14.42
CA ARG A 3 -10.29 13.74 -13.02
C ARG A 3 -9.68 12.46 -12.45
N ILE A 4 -10.21 11.28 -12.80
CA ILE A 4 -9.74 9.98 -12.29
C ILE A 4 -8.36 9.66 -12.86
N VAL A 5 -8.15 9.96 -14.14
CA VAL A 5 -6.86 9.80 -14.84
C VAL A 5 -5.84 10.82 -14.35
N GLU A 6 -6.29 12.06 -14.06
CA GLU A 6 -5.42 13.13 -13.57
C GLU A 6 -5.02 12.96 -12.10
N SER A 7 -5.85 12.30 -11.28
CA SER A 7 -5.60 12.12 -9.84
C SER A 7 -4.95 10.80 -9.47
N ASP A 8 -4.75 9.87 -10.42
CA ASP A 8 -4.26 8.50 -10.17
C ASP A 8 -5.07 7.80 -9.06
N VAL A 9 -6.38 8.07 -9.01
CA VAL A 9 -7.28 7.55 -7.96
C VAL A 9 -7.90 6.27 -8.48
N GLY A 10 -7.33 5.14 -8.08
CA GLY A 10 -7.91 3.82 -8.25
C GLY A 10 -8.59 3.37 -6.97
N ASP A 11 -7.87 2.60 -6.16
CA ASP A 11 -8.37 2.01 -4.92
C ASP A 11 -8.21 2.97 -3.74
N SER A 12 -9.01 2.78 -2.69
CA SER A 12 -8.81 3.48 -1.42
C SER A 12 -9.50 2.75 -0.27
N PHE A 13 -8.77 1.83 0.37
CA PHE A 13 -9.23 1.12 1.55
C PHE A 13 -8.10 0.89 2.55
N TYR A 14 -8.44 0.52 3.78
CA TYR A 14 -7.45 0.28 4.83
C TYR A 14 -7.31 -1.20 5.14
N ILE A 15 -6.09 -1.63 5.42
CA ILE A 15 -5.76 -2.98 5.90
C ILE A 15 -4.95 -2.89 7.19
N ARG A 16 -5.00 -3.97 7.98
CA ARG A 16 -4.11 -4.18 9.12
C ARG A 16 -3.33 -5.47 8.92
N THR A 17 -2.02 -5.42 9.11
CA THR A 17 -1.14 -6.57 8.95
C THR A 17 -1.28 -7.53 10.12
N HIS A 18 -1.22 -8.84 9.85
CA HIS A 18 -1.27 -9.90 10.87
C HIS A 18 -0.03 -10.82 10.84
N PHE A 19 0.96 -10.46 10.03
CA PHE A 19 2.26 -11.12 9.91
C PHE A 19 3.37 -10.07 9.78
N GLU A 20 4.62 -10.51 9.83
CA GLU A 20 5.81 -9.68 9.64
C GLU A 20 6.32 -9.87 8.21
N TYR A 21 6.80 -8.81 7.59
CA TYR A 21 7.30 -8.82 6.22
C TYR A 21 8.54 -7.94 6.11
N GLU A 22 9.59 -8.49 5.50
CA GLU A 22 10.81 -7.77 5.15
C GLU A 22 10.79 -7.46 3.66
N LYS A 23 11.05 -6.21 3.29
CA LYS A 23 11.02 -5.80 1.88
C LYS A 23 12.15 -6.41 1.07
N GLU A 24 11.82 -6.91 -0.11
CA GLU A 24 12.80 -7.43 -1.09
C GLU A 24 13.31 -6.37 -2.07
N SER A 25 12.67 -5.19 -2.08
CA SER A 25 12.95 -4.10 -3.03
C SER A 25 13.15 -2.78 -2.29
N PRO A 26 14.01 -1.86 -2.77
CA PRO A 26 14.13 -0.51 -2.23
C PRO A 26 12.81 0.26 -2.16
N TYR A 27 11.87 -0.05 -3.07
CA TYR A 27 10.54 0.56 -3.15
C TYR A 27 9.47 -0.14 -2.29
N GLY A 28 9.84 -1.25 -1.63
CA GLY A 28 8.93 -1.99 -0.76
C GLY A 28 8.82 -1.40 0.64
N LEU A 29 7.77 -1.80 1.37
CA LEU A 29 7.56 -1.44 2.77
C LEU A 29 7.68 -2.70 3.64
N SER A 30 8.71 -2.75 4.51
CA SER A 30 8.75 -3.74 5.60
C SER A 30 7.71 -3.38 6.67
N PHE A 31 7.15 -4.37 7.35
CA PHE A 31 6.19 -4.13 8.42
C PHE A 31 6.13 -5.24 9.46
N ASN A 32 5.73 -4.86 10.66
CA ASN A 32 5.39 -5.78 11.74
C ASN A 32 3.88 -6.07 11.78
N LYS A 33 3.48 -7.01 12.66
CA LYS A 33 2.06 -7.26 12.95
C LYS A 33 1.39 -6.02 13.55
N GLY A 34 0.16 -5.75 13.12
CA GLY A 34 -0.68 -4.69 13.65
C GLY A 34 -0.51 -3.33 12.96
N GLU A 35 0.44 -3.19 12.05
CA GLU A 35 0.61 -1.97 11.25
C GLU A 35 -0.56 -1.77 10.28
N VAL A 36 -0.94 -0.51 10.05
CA VAL A 36 -2.08 -0.14 9.23
C VAL A 36 -1.59 0.54 7.96
N PHE A 37 -2.19 0.17 6.84
CA PHE A 37 -1.90 0.76 5.54
C PHE A 37 -3.17 1.18 4.85
N ARG A 38 -3.11 2.29 4.12
CA ARG A 38 -4.10 2.64 3.11
C ARG A 38 -3.61 2.13 1.76
N VAL A 39 -4.34 1.19 1.17
CA VAL A 39 -4.09 0.68 -0.18
C VAL A 39 -4.70 1.65 -1.18
N VAL A 40 -3.89 2.09 -2.15
CA VAL A 40 -4.28 3.08 -3.16
C VAL A 40 -4.27 2.53 -4.59
N ASP A 41 -3.64 1.38 -4.80
CA ASP A 41 -3.66 0.65 -6.08
C ASP A 41 -3.43 -0.85 -5.81
N THR A 42 -4.40 -1.69 -6.18
CA THR A 42 -4.32 -3.15 -6.04
C THR A 42 -3.70 -3.87 -7.23
N LEU A 43 -3.39 -3.15 -8.31
CA LEU A 43 -2.77 -3.65 -9.54
C LEU A 43 -1.62 -2.73 -9.94
N TYR A 44 -0.66 -2.52 -9.03
CA TYR A 44 0.43 -1.58 -9.25
C TYR A 44 1.20 -1.87 -10.54
N ASN A 45 1.34 -0.84 -11.40
CA ASN A 45 1.90 -0.94 -12.76
C ASN A 45 1.19 -1.97 -13.67
N GLY A 46 -0.09 -2.26 -13.43
CA GLY A 46 -0.87 -3.24 -14.19
C GLY A 46 -0.42 -4.69 -13.98
N LYS A 47 0.37 -4.97 -12.95
CA LYS A 47 0.87 -6.33 -12.64
C LYS A 47 0.17 -6.91 -11.42
N LEU A 48 -0.25 -8.16 -11.54
CA LEU A 48 -0.70 -8.97 -10.41
C LEU A 48 0.50 -9.27 -9.48
N GLY A 49 0.29 -9.23 -8.17
CA GLY A 49 1.29 -9.60 -7.16
C GLY A 49 1.69 -8.50 -6.17
N SER A 50 1.45 -7.23 -6.53
CA SER A 50 1.93 -6.09 -5.73
C SER A 50 0.87 -5.01 -5.59
N TRP A 51 0.71 -4.49 -4.37
CA TRP A 51 -0.15 -3.35 -4.07
C TRP A 51 0.68 -2.13 -3.75
N LEU A 52 0.19 -0.97 -4.16
CA LEU A 52 0.71 0.32 -3.72
C LEU A 52 -0.05 0.76 -2.47
N ALA A 53 0.71 1.07 -1.42
CA ALA A 53 0.14 1.39 -0.13
C ALA A 53 0.85 2.57 0.53
N ILE A 54 0.14 3.21 1.45
CA ILE A 54 0.64 4.30 2.28
C ILE A 54 0.53 3.85 3.74
N ARG A 55 1.66 3.81 4.46
CA ARG A 55 1.72 3.49 5.88
C ARG A 55 0.99 4.55 6.68
N ILE A 56 0.14 4.11 7.60
CA ILE A 56 -0.54 4.96 8.57
C ILE A 56 0.25 4.93 9.87
N GLY A 57 0.90 6.04 10.18
CA GLY A 57 1.70 6.22 11.39
C GLY A 57 0.86 6.66 12.60
N LYS A 58 1.56 7.25 13.58
CA LYS A 58 0.92 7.82 14.76
C LYS A 58 -0.07 8.92 14.38
N ASN A 59 -1.10 9.11 15.19
CA ASN A 59 -2.16 10.10 14.96
C ASN A 59 -2.92 9.94 13.63
N HIS A 60 -2.93 8.73 13.05
CA HIS A 60 -3.58 8.42 11.77
C HIS A 60 -3.04 9.20 10.56
N GLN A 61 -1.77 9.63 10.61
CA GLN A 61 -1.15 10.36 9.51
C GLN A 61 -0.52 9.40 8.49
N GLU A 62 -0.61 9.75 7.22
CA GLU A 62 0.10 9.08 6.13
C GLU A 62 1.60 9.41 6.23
N VAL A 63 2.46 8.40 6.36
CA VAL A 63 3.90 8.62 6.63
C VAL A 63 4.83 8.18 5.50
N GLU A 64 4.52 7.08 4.81
CA GLU A 64 5.44 6.47 3.84
C GLU A 64 4.64 5.75 2.75
N ARG A 65 4.95 5.99 1.47
CA ARG A 65 4.33 5.31 0.32
C ARG A 65 5.29 4.30 -0.29
N GLY A 66 4.80 3.10 -0.61
CA GLY A 66 5.61 2.04 -1.21
C GLY A 66 4.81 0.77 -1.49
N ILE A 67 5.52 -0.27 -1.89
CA ILE A 67 4.94 -1.52 -2.39
C ILE A 67 4.82 -2.53 -1.25
N ILE A 68 3.66 -3.19 -1.16
CA ILE A 68 3.42 -4.35 -0.30
C ILE A 68 2.95 -5.54 -1.14
N PRO A 69 3.22 -6.80 -0.72
CA PRO A 69 2.73 -7.97 -1.44
C PRO A 69 1.19 -8.01 -1.40
N ASN A 70 0.58 -8.53 -2.46
CA ASN A 70 -0.85 -8.85 -2.43
C ASN A 70 -1.11 -10.16 -1.64
N LYS A 71 -2.37 -10.38 -1.28
CA LYS A 71 -2.81 -11.59 -0.57
C LYS A 71 -2.48 -12.84 -1.41
N ASN A 72 -1.70 -13.76 -0.83
CA ASN A 72 -1.81 -15.19 -1.15
C ASN A 72 -2.87 -15.82 -0.25
#